data_AF-A0A8T5NW48-F1
#
_entry.id   AF-A0A8T5NW48-F1
#
_cell.length_a   1.000
_cell.length_b   1.000
_cell.length_c   1.000
_cell.angle_alpha   90.00
_cell.angle_beta   90.00
_cell.angle_gamma   90.00
#
_symmetry.space_group_name_H-M   'P 1'
#
loop_
_entity.id
_entity.type
_entity.pdbx_description
1 polymer ?
#
loop_
_entity_poly.entity_id
_entity_poly.type
_entity_poly.pdbx_seq_one_letter_code
_entity_poly.pdbx_strand_id
1 'polypeptide(L)'
;MKVGLINEYTHYSRTLGLHTKKDFEEKTNTIIESVNKHNLDILLAPEWYYLKCPFFTKEEKDWTLEKIISNTPKETLILPGTFVWIYKEIKRAFRKTQLNFYNTAPIINNNRLQEYHKSRLNRESGEFGIADESKDQYKIFKPTAGVENGKIFNWRNLEIGLEICIDYGKGCLSSKNIHYLDLQLVIACGIPFYKENTAIKDKGYLIICDGHQGKYETERFDNRIYQRKEDNFNKIQPIQYTKHLDLYEI
;
A
#
# COMPACT_ATOMS: atom_id res chain seq x y z
N MET A 1 17.67 11.45 0.27
CA MET A 1 16.47 11.00 -0.46
C MET A 1 15.26 11.61 0.19
N LYS A 2 14.37 12.24 -0.59
CA LYS A 2 13.13 12.85 -0.09
C LYS A 2 11.96 11.87 -0.17
N VAL A 3 11.42 11.49 0.99
CA VAL A 3 10.32 10.53 1.08
C VAL A 3 9.07 11.24 1.57
N GLY A 4 7.97 11.10 0.84
CA GLY A 4 6.66 11.57 1.24
C GLY A 4 5.74 10.41 1.62
N LEU A 5 5.18 10.44 2.82
CA LEU A 5 4.21 9.45 3.30
C LEU A 5 2.85 10.14 3.43
N ILE A 6 1.84 9.68 2.69
CA ILE A 6 0.49 10.23 2.77
C ILE A 6 -0.09 9.89 4.15
N ASN A 7 -0.56 10.91 4.86
CA ASN A 7 -1.12 10.81 6.20
C ASN A 7 -2.64 11.00 6.15
N GLU A 8 -3.28 10.28 5.24
CA GLU A 8 -4.73 10.31 5.10
C GLU A 8 -5.31 8.96 5.50
N TYR A 9 -6.17 9.01 6.51
CA TYR A 9 -6.90 7.84 6.95
C TYR A 9 -8.12 7.62 6.08
N THR A 10 -8.18 6.46 5.43
CA THR A 10 -9.46 5.97 4.91
C THR A 10 -10.18 5.25 6.05
N HIS A 11 -11.11 5.97 6.69
CA HIS A 11 -11.96 5.40 7.73
C HIS A 11 -12.72 4.19 7.19
N TYR A 12 -12.37 3.00 7.68
CA TYR A 12 -13.22 1.83 7.58
C TYR A 12 -14.40 2.02 8.54
N SER A 13 -15.38 2.86 8.17
CA SER A 13 -16.64 2.89 8.89
C SER A 13 -17.44 1.65 8.49
N ARG A 14 -18.11 1.00 9.45
CA ARG A 14 -18.98 -0.20 9.28
C ARG A 14 -20.07 -0.05 8.21
N THR A 15 -20.26 1.16 7.70
CA THR A 15 -20.96 1.45 6.45
C THR A 15 -19.90 1.79 5.42
N LEU A 16 -19.54 0.86 4.53
CA LEU A 16 -18.78 1.17 3.32
C LEU A 16 -19.42 2.41 2.67
N GLY A 17 -18.81 3.58 2.88
CA GLY A 17 -19.34 4.83 2.38
C GLY A 17 -19.35 4.76 0.86
N LEU A 18 -20.40 5.31 0.25
CA LEU A 18 -20.43 5.52 -1.19
C LEU A 18 -19.39 6.60 -1.53
N HIS A 19 -18.13 6.21 -1.65
CA HIS A 19 -17.10 7.12 -2.15
C HIS A 19 -17.43 7.50 -3.59
N THR A 20 -17.42 8.80 -3.85
CA THR A 20 -17.79 9.32 -5.17
C THR A 20 -16.58 9.31 -6.10
N LYS A 21 -16.82 9.44 -7.42
CA LYS A 21 -15.74 9.68 -8.39
C LYS A 21 -14.88 10.89 -7.99
N LYS A 22 -15.51 11.92 -7.43
CA LYS A 22 -14.83 13.15 -6.97
C LYS A 22 -13.83 12.85 -5.85
N ASP A 23 -14.19 12.00 -4.88
CA ASP A 23 -13.28 11.63 -3.77
C ASP A 23 -11.98 10.98 -4.30
N PHE A 24 -12.10 10.12 -5.32
CA PHE A 24 -10.93 9.49 -5.93
C PHE A 24 -10.11 10.44 -6.79
N GLU A 25 -10.77 11.38 -7.48
CA GLU A 25 -10.07 12.45 -8.18
C GLU A 25 -9.28 13.33 -7.21
N GLU A 26 -9.86 13.68 -6.07
CA GLU A 26 -9.17 14.43 -5.01
C GLU A 26 -7.96 13.66 -4.48
N LYS A 27 -8.13 12.38 -4.09
CA LYS A 27 -7.02 11.52 -3.64
C LYS A 27 -5.90 11.39 -4.68
N THR A 28 -6.28 11.28 -5.95
CA THR A 28 -5.33 11.21 -7.07
C THR A 28 -4.59 12.53 -7.28
N ASN A 29 -5.29 13.65 -7.20
CA ASN A 29 -4.69 14.98 -7.28
C ASN A 29 -3.76 15.22 -6.08
N THR A 30 -4.10 14.76 -4.88
CA THR A 30 -3.21 14.84 -3.70
C THR A 30 -1.87 14.14 -3.94
N ILE A 31 -1.87 12.96 -4.56
CA ILE A 31 -0.64 12.26 -4.94
C ILE A 31 0.17 13.10 -5.95
N ILE A 32 -0.47 13.53 -7.04
CA ILE A 32 0.17 14.29 -8.12
C ILE A 32 0.77 15.59 -7.59
N GLU A 33 0.01 16.35 -6.82
CA GLU A 33 0.44 17.61 -6.20
C GLU A 33 1.58 17.37 -5.21
N SER A 34 1.50 16.33 -4.38
CA SER A 34 2.55 16.02 -3.40
C SER A 34 3.89 15.74 -4.07
N VAL A 35 3.89 14.92 -5.13
CA VAL A 35 5.12 14.62 -5.88
C VAL A 35 5.69 15.88 -6.52
N ASN A 36 4.86 16.65 -7.25
CA ASN A 36 5.32 17.81 -8.02
C ASN A 36 5.75 18.97 -7.13
N LYS A 37 5.03 19.25 -6.04
CA LYS A 37 5.31 20.37 -5.15
C LYS A 37 6.56 20.16 -4.30
N HIS A 38 6.80 18.92 -3.86
CA HIS A 38 7.87 18.62 -2.91
C HIS A 38 9.11 17.99 -3.54
N ASN A 39 9.08 17.72 -4.86
CA ASN A 39 10.17 17.08 -5.60
C ASN A 39 10.63 15.78 -4.92
N LEU A 40 9.67 14.86 -4.73
CA LEU A 40 9.88 13.63 -3.99
C LEU A 40 10.66 12.60 -4.81
N ASP A 41 11.54 11.87 -4.12
CA ASP A 41 12.19 10.67 -4.66
C ASP A 41 11.27 9.45 -4.54
N ILE A 42 10.56 9.34 -3.40
CA ILE A 42 9.63 8.27 -3.09
C ILE A 42 8.34 8.86 -2.53
N LEU A 43 7.18 8.38 -3.00
CA LEU A 43 5.89 8.62 -2.35
C LEU A 43 5.17 7.30 -2.04
N LEU A 44 4.71 7.15 -0.81
CA LEU A 44 3.83 6.05 -0.39
C LEU A 44 2.49 6.62 0.09
N ALA A 45 1.40 5.97 -0.30
CA ALA A 45 0.12 6.08 0.37
C ALA A 45 -0.25 4.75 1.05
N PRO A 46 -1.15 4.78 2.06
CA PRO A 46 -1.39 3.62 2.91
C PRO A 46 -2.24 2.53 2.23
N GLU A 47 -2.38 1.40 2.91
CA GLU A 47 -3.36 0.38 2.53
C GLU A 47 -4.78 0.97 2.57
N TRP A 48 -5.64 0.53 1.65
CA TRP A 48 -7.03 0.95 1.49
C TRP A 48 -7.22 2.41 1.05
N TYR A 49 -6.16 3.08 0.61
CA TYR A 49 -6.26 4.46 0.12
C TYR A 49 -7.31 4.60 -1.00
N TYR A 50 -7.44 3.60 -1.88
CA TYR A 50 -8.51 3.53 -2.89
C TYR A 50 -9.56 2.44 -2.57
N LEU A 51 -10.13 2.47 -1.37
CA LEU A 51 -11.29 1.64 -1.01
C LEU A 51 -12.61 2.32 -1.41
N LYS A 52 -13.54 1.57 -2.02
CA LYS A 52 -14.89 2.03 -2.36
C LYS A 52 -15.91 0.91 -2.41
N CYS A 53 -17.20 1.23 -2.33
CA CYS A 53 -18.29 0.32 -2.62
C CYS A 53 -19.29 1.00 -3.57
N PRO A 54 -19.65 0.43 -4.73
CA PRO A 54 -19.08 -0.79 -5.36
C PRO A 54 -17.55 -0.70 -5.53
N PHE A 55 -16.81 -1.81 -5.34
CA PHE A 55 -15.34 -1.87 -5.55
C PHE A 55 -14.93 -1.43 -6.95
N PHE A 56 -13.65 -1.09 -7.12
CA PHE A 56 -13.10 -0.70 -8.43
C PHE A 56 -13.29 -1.80 -9.48
N THR A 57 -13.63 -1.41 -10.70
CA THR A 57 -13.36 -2.25 -11.88
C THR A 57 -11.89 -2.11 -12.29
N LYS A 58 -11.43 -3.00 -13.17
CA LYS A 58 -10.07 -2.91 -13.72
C LYS A 58 -9.88 -1.60 -14.49
N GLU A 59 -10.88 -1.21 -15.29
CA GLU A 59 -10.86 0.00 -16.11
C GLU A 59 -10.75 1.27 -15.25
N GLU A 60 -11.49 1.33 -14.15
CA GLU A 60 -11.42 2.46 -13.23
C GLU A 60 -10.05 2.56 -12.54
N LYS A 61 -9.50 1.42 -12.08
CA LYS A 61 -8.15 1.35 -11.51
C LYS A 61 -7.11 1.83 -12.52
N ASP A 62 -7.15 1.28 -13.73
CA ASP A 62 -6.17 1.59 -14.77
C ASP A 62 -6.24 3.06 -15.19
N TRP A 63 -7.44 3.63 -15.34
CA TRP A 63 -7.63 5.06 -15.60
C TRP A 63 -7.00 5.95 -14.52
N THR A 64 -7.19 5.60 -13.24
CA THR A 64 -6.56 6.33 -12.13
C THR A 64 -5.04 6.25 -12.21
N LEU A 65 -4.48 5.07 -12.48
CA LEU A 65 -3.03 4.88 -12.58
C LEU A 65 -2.44 5.62 -13.78
N GLU A 66 -3.10 5.60 -14.93
CA GLU A 66 -2.69 6.37 -16.11
C GLU A 66 -2.65 7.87 -15.83
N LYS A 67 -3.63 8.38 -15.08
CA LYS A 67 -3.64 9.78 -14.65
C LYS A 67 -2.44 10.11 -13.76
N ILE A 68 -2.08 9.24 -12.80
CA ILE A 68 -0.89 9.43 -11.97
C ILE A 68 0.37 9.42 -12.84
N ILE A 69 0.57 8.34 -13.62
CA ILE A 69 1.75 8.15 -14.49
C ILE A 69 1.97 9.34 -15.43
N SER A 70 0.89 9.88 -16.00
CA SER A 70 0.97 10.98 -16.98
C SER A 70 1.29 12.34 -16.37
N ASN A 71 1.12 12.51 -15.05
CA ASN A 71 1.20 13.81 -14.37
C ASN A 71 2.29 13.87 -13.29
N THR A 72 3.14 12.85 -13.18
CA THR A 72 4.24 12.80 -12.20
C THR A 72 5.60 12.62 -12.88
N PRO A 73 6.71 13.10 -12.27
CA PRO A 73 8.06 12.88 -12.77
C PRO A 73 8.39 11.40 -12.89
N LYS A 74 9.17 11.03 -13.91
CA LYS A 74 9.49 9.62 -14.21
C LYS A 74 10.40 9.01 -13.16
N GLU A 75 11.25 9.84 -12.58
CA GLU A 75 12.33 9.46 -11.69
C GLU A 75 11.84 9.14 -10.27
N THR A 76 10.61 9.51 -9.92
CA THR A 76 9.99 9.25 -8.61
C THR A 76 9.44 7.82 -8.55
N LEU A 77 9.71 7.10 -7.45
CA LEU A 77 9.02 5.86 -7.12
C LEU A 77 7.70 6.17 -6.41
N ILE A 78 6.59 5.77 -7.00
CA ILE A 78 5.25 6.07 -6.48
C ILE A 78 4.52 4.77 -6.17
N LEU A 79 4.10 4.63 -4.92
CA LEU A 79 3.17 3.60 -4.45
C LEU A 79 1.90 4.33 -3.99
N PRO A 80 0.86 4.44 -4.83
CA PRO A 80 -0.29 5.30 -4.56
C PRO A 80 -1.25 4.72 -3.50
N GLY A 81 -0.78 3.81 -2.65
CA GLY A 81 -1.60 2.99 -1.78
C GLY A 81 -2.24 1.83 -2.51
N THR A 82 -3.16 1.14 -1.84
CA THR A 82 -3.80 -0.03 -2.44
C THR A 82 -5.17 0.23 -3.03
N PHE A 83 -5.48 -0.55 -4.06
CA PHE A 83 -6.77 -0.63 -4.72
C PHE A 83 -7.48 -1.92 -4.35
N VAL A 84 -8.77 -1.80 -4.04
CA VAL A 84 -9.68 -2.94 -3.92
C VAL A 84 -10.53 -3.01 -5.15
N TRP A 85 -10.31 -4.04 -5.95
CA TRP A 85 -10.95 -4.13 -7.26
C TRP A 85 -11.40 -5.55 -7.56
N ILE A 86 -12.47 -5.65 -8.33
CA ILE A 86 -13.10 -6.90 -8.70
C ILE A 86 -12.60 -7.33 -10.08
N TYR A 87 -12.27 -8.61 -10.19
CA TYR A 87 -12.06 -9.28 -11.45
C TYR A 87 -13.09 -10.39 -11.65
N LYS A 88 -13.84 -10.30 -12.75
CA LYS A 88 -14.81 -11.31 -13.15
C LYS A 88 -14.09 -12.41 -13.93
N GLU A 89 -13.90 -13.56 -13.30
CA GLU A 89 -13.34 -14.73 -13.95
C GLU A 89 -14.45 -15.64 -14.47
N ILE A 90 -14.43 -15.95 -15.77
CA ILE A 90 -15.36 -16.89 -16.39
C ILE A 90 -14.70 -18.28 -16.42
N LYS A 91 -15.06 -19.14 -15.46
CA LYS A 91 -14.57 -20.52 -15.43
C LYS A 91 -15.35 -21.36 -16.45
N ARG A 92 -14.81 -21.42 -17.68
CA ARG A 92 -15.40 -22.12 -18.84
C ARG A 92 -15.80 -23.57 -18.54
N ALA A 93 -15.03 -24.28 -17.72
CA ALA A 93 -15.29 -25.68 -17.36
C ALA A 93 -16.60 -25.90 -16.59
N PHE A 94 -17.12 -24.90 -15.87
CA PHE A 94 -18.27 -25.08 -14.98
C PHE A 94 -19.43 -24.10 -15.24
N ARG A 95 -19.32 -23.21 -16.24
CA ARG A 95 -20.27 -22.11 -16.50
C ARG A 95 -20.62 -21.29 -15.25
N LYS A 96 -19.76 -21.29 -14.23
CA LYS A 96 -19.91 -20.47 -13.02
C LYS A 96 -19.06 -19.22 -13.17
N THR A 97 -19.70 -18.07 -13.02
CA THR A 97 -19.00 -16.79 -12.85
C THR A 97 -18.54 -16.71 -11.41
N GLN A 98 -17.25 -16.49 -11.19
CA GLN A 98 -16.71 -16.16 -9.87
C GLN A 98 -16.25 -14.71 -9.88
N LEU A 99 -16.66 -13.94 -8.87
CA LEU A 99 -16.14 -12.61 -8.64
C LEU A 99 -15.01 -12.73 -7.62
N ASN A 100 -13.79 -12.51 -8.10
CA ASN A 100 -12.61 -12.41 -7.27
C ASN A 100 -12.36 -10.94 -6.97
N PHE A 101 -11.82 -10.61 -5.81
CA PHE A 101 -11.27 -9.28 -5.59
C PHE A 101 -9.85 -9.37 -5.06
N TYR A 102 -9.07 -8.36 -5.40
CA TYR A 102 -7.68 -8.23 -5.02
C TYR A 102 -7.49 -6.96 -4.20
N ASN A 103 -6.58 -7.03 -3.23
CA ASN A 103 -5.95 -5.86 -2.63
C ASN A 103 -4.57 -5.70 -3.30
N THR A 104 -4.45 -4.70 -4.17
CA THR A 104 -3.27 -4.51 -5.02
C THR A 104 -2.54 -3.24 -4.67
N ALA A 105 -1.22 -3.33 -4.54
CA ALA A 105 -0.29 -2.20 -4.51
C ALA A 105 0.33 -1.99 -5.91
N PRO A 106 -0.03 -0.90 -6.61
CA PRO A 106 0.68 -0.49 -7.81
C PRO A 106 2.07 0.04 -7.46
N ILE A 107 3.05 -0.28 -8.29
CA ILE A 107 4.42 0.19 -8.20
C ILE A 107 4.71 0.94 -9.50
N ILE A 108 4.78 2.28 -9.41
CA ILE A 108 5.03 3.16 -10.54
C ILE A 108 6.45 3.69 -10.45
N ASN A 109 7.23 3.46 -11.50
CA ASN A 109 8.62 3.92 -11.60
C ASN A 109 9.02 4.01 -13.08
N ASN A 110 9.56 5.14 -13.54
CA ASN A 110 9.97 5.37 -14.93
C ASN A 110 8.87 5.03 -15.95
N ASN A 111 7.62 5.40 -15.66
CA ASN A 111 6.41 5.04 -16.41
C ASN A 111 6.17 3.54 -16.57
N ARG A 112 6.89 2.68 -15.85
CA ARG A 112 6.61 1.25 -15.76
C ARG A 112 5.65 1.03 -14.59
N LEU A 113 4.63 0.24 -14.86
CA LEU A 113 3.68 -0.22 -13.87
C LEU A 113 3.98 -1.69 -13.57
N GLN A 114 4.26 -1.98 -12.31
CA GLN A 114 4.22 -3.31 -11.74
C GLN A 114 3.14 -3.35 -10.67
N GLU A 115 2.65 -4.54 -10.33
CA GLU A 115 1.63 -4.71 -9.31
C GLU A 115 2.08 -5.79 -8.34
N TYR A 116 1.96 -5.51 -7.04
CA TYR A 116 2.01 -6.51 -6.01
C TYR A 116 0.60 -6.73 -5.47
N HIS A 117 0.10 -7.95 -5.64
CA HIS A 117 -1.18 -8.37 -5.07
C HIS A 117 -0.91 -8.97 -3.69
N LYS A 118 -1.62 -8.51 -2.66
CA LYS A 118 -1.45 -9.02 -1.30
C LYS A 118 -1.53 -10.53 -1.29
N SER A 119 -0.44 -11.17 -0.88
CA SER A 119 -0.29 -12.63 -1.01
C SER A 119 -0.93 -13.37 0.15
N ARG A 120 -1.10 -12.72 1.30
CA ARG A 120 -1.69 -13.35 2.48
C ARG A 120 -3.04 -12.79 2.84
N LEU A 121 -3.98 -13.72 2.93
CA LEU A 121 -5.35 -13.49 3.31
C LEU A 121 -5.73 -14.53 4.36
N ASN A 122 -6.05 -14.07 5.55
CA ASN A 122 -6.62 -14.88 6.61
C ASN A 122 -7.86 -14.18 7.18
N ARG A 123 -8.60 -14.85 8.07
CA ARG A 123 -9.82 -14.26 8.67
C ARG A 123 -9.58 -12.97 9.47
N GLU A 124 -8.33 -12.70 9.86
CA GLU A 124 -7.93 -11.47 10.56
C GLU A 124 -7.61 -10.34 9.57
N SER A 125 -7.56 -10.62 8.27
CA SER A 125 -7.27 -9.65 7.22
C SER A 125 -8.52 -8.83 6.91
N GLY A 126 -8.38 -7.51 6.74
CA GLY A 126 -9.49 -6.58 6.48
C GLY A 126 -10.34 -6.96 5.26
N GLU A 127 -9.75 -7.67 4.30
CA GLU A 127 -10.42 -8.26 3.14
C GLU A 127 -11.62 -9.13 3.53
N PHE A 128 -11.52 -9.93 4.60
CA PHE A 128 -12.63 -10.77 5.04
C PHE A 128 -13.75 -9.95 5.68
N GLY A 129 -13.42 -8.87 6.42
CA GLY A 129 -14.42 -7.92 6.91
C GLY A 129 -15.17 -7.24 5.76
N ILE A 130 -14.44 -6.77 4.75
CA ILE A 130 -15.00 -6.16 3.53
C ILE A 130 -15.89 -7.15 2.76
N ALA A 131 -15.44 -8.40 2.62
CA ALA A 131 -16.21 -9.45 1.94
C ALA A 131 -17.50 -9.78 2.70
N ASP A 132 -17.45 -9.80 4.04
CA ASP A 132 -18.61 -10.09 4.89
C ASP A 132 -19.65 -8.95 4.86
N GLU A 133 -19.23 -7.69 4.91
CA GLU A 133 -20.12 -6.53 4.83
C GLU A 133 -20.77 -6.35 3.45
N SER A 134 -20.13 -6.84 2.39
CA SER A 134 -20.63 -6.74 1.01
C SER A 134 -21.51 -7.93 0.57
N LYS A 135 -21.80 -8.88 1.48
CA LYS A 135 -22.55 -10.12 1.19
C LYS A 135 -23.94 -9.87 0.61
N ASP A 136 -24.67 -8.87 1.12
CA ASP A 136 -26.04 -8.59 0.67
C ASP A 136 -26.09 -8.04 -0.76
N GLN A 137 -25.07 -7.26 -1.16
CA GLN A 137 -25.01 -6.68 -2.50
C GLN A 137 -24.39 -7.61 -3.53
N TYR A 138 -23.48 -8.52 -3.13
CA TYR A 138 -22.66 -9.24 -4.12
C TYR A 138 -22.59 -10.75 -3.96
N LYS A 139 -23.13 -11.34 -2.87
CA LYS A 139 -23.35 -12.78 -2.57
C LYS A 139 -22.18 -13.77 -2.78
N ILE A 140 -21.10 -13.45 -3.49
CA ILE A 140 -20.06 -14.38 -3.94
C ILE A 140 -18.70 -13.67 -4.19
N PHE A 141 -18.20 -12.89 -3.23
CA PHE A 141 -16.79 -12.49 -3.26
C PHE A 141 -15.92 -13.48 -2.51
N LYS A 142 -14.78 -13.82 -3.10
CA LYS A 142 -13.70 -14.50 -2.41
C LYS A 142 -12.46 -13.61 -2.45
N PRO A 143 -11.88 -13.27 -1.28
CA PRO A 143 -10.56 -12.68 -1.24
C PRO A 143 -9.58 -13.59 -2.01
N THR A 144 -8.84 -13.02 -2.96
CA THR A 144 -7.88 -13.79 -3.78
C THR A 144 -6.46 -13.40 -3.44
N ALA A 145 -5.71 -14.38 -2.95
CA ALA A 145 -4.29 -14.21 -2.68
C ALA A 145 -3.53 -13.93 -3.97
N GLY A 146 -2.68 -12.91 -3.94
CA GLY A 146 -1.74 -12.62 -4.99
C GLY A 146 -0.63 -13.65 -5.15
N VAL A 147 0.04 -13.59 -6.30
CA VAL A 147 1.37 -14.20 -6.47
C VAL A 147 2.43 -13.21 -6.00
N GLU A 148 3.57 -13.70 -5.52
CA GLU A 148 4.64 -12.88 -4.92
C GLU A 148 5.42 -12.02 -5.93
N ASN A 149 4.97 -11.95 -7.18
CA ASN A 149 5.56 -11.09 -8.19
C ASN A 149 5.42 -9.62 -7.78
N GLY A 150 6.49 -8.84 -7.98
CA GLY A 150 6.55 -7.43 -7.56
C GLY A 150 6.85 -7.23 -6.07
N LYS A 151 6.96 -8.30 -5.26
CA LYS A 151 7.32 -8.19 -3.85
C LYS A 151 8.76 -7.73 -3.63
N ILE A 152 9.67 -8.03 -4.56
CA ILE A 152 11.05 -7.51 -4.59
C ILE A 152 11.32 -6.95 -5.97
N PHE A 153 11.88 -5.74 -6.04
CA PHE A 153 12.20 -5.06 -7.29
C PHE A 153 13.41 -4.14 -7.13
N ASN A 154 13.93 -3.62 -8.25
CA ASN A 154 15.05 -2.68 -8.25
C ASN A 154 14.59 -1.28 -8.68
N TRP A 155 15.09 -0.26 -7.99
CA TRP A 155 14.93 1.14 -8.37
C TRP A 155 16.20 1.92 -8.05
N ARG A 156 16.77 2.64 -9.04
CA ARG A 156 18.04 3.38 -8.91
C ARG A 156 19.16 2.56 -8.27
N ASN A 157 19.29 1.28 -8.66
CA ASN A 157 20.24 0.31 -8.10
C ASN A 157 20.02 -0.07 -6.62
N LEU A 158 18.88 0.28 -6.03
CA LEU A 158 18.47 -0.16 -4.69
C LEU A 158 17.60 -1.41 -4.78
N GLU A 159 17.87 -2.39 -3.93
CA GLU A 159 17.00 -3.56 -3.75
C GLU A 159 15.88 -3.22 -2.78
N ILE A 160 14.64 -3.26 -3.29
CA ILE A 160 13.44 -2.85 -2.55
C ILE A 160 12.54 -4.05 -2.35
N GLY A 161 12.09 -4.24 -1.11
CA GLY A 161 10.99 -5.15 -0.77
C GLY A 161 9.70 -4.38 -0.49
N LEU A 162 8.56 -4.88 -0.94
CA LEU A 162 7.24 -4.33 -0.67
C LEU A 162 6.34 -5.35 0.04
N GLU A 163 5.67 -4.92 1.10
CA GLU A 163 4.71 -5.73 1.84
C GLU A 163 3.43 -4.93 2.13
N ILE A 164 2.29 -5.62 2.11
CA ILE A 164 0.99 -5.01 2.40
C ILE A 164 0.49 -5.54 3.74
N CYS A 165 0.44 -4.66 4.74
CA CYS A 165 -0.18 -4.91 6.04
C CYS A 165 0.28 -6.24 6.68
N ILE A 166 -0.59 -7.25 6.78
CA ILE A 166 -0.29 -8.54 7.39
C ILE A 166 0.85 -9.32 6.70
N ASP A 167 1.20 -8.97 5.45
CA ASP A 167 2.38 -9.52 4.79
C ASP A 167 3.67 -9.16 5.57
N TYR A 168 3.73 -8.00 6.23
CA TYR A 168 4.83 -7.59 7.12
C TYR A 168 4.84 -8.34 8.46
N GLY A 169 3.86 -9.19 8.73
CA GLY A 169 3.82 -10.04 9.92
C GLY A 169 4.14 -11.49 9.59
N LYS A 170 3.10 -12.33 9.65
CA LYS A 170 3.22 -13.76 9.36
C LYS A 170 3.46 -13.94 7.86
N GLY A 171 4.69 -14.22 7.45
CA GLY A 171 5.06 -14.39 6.02
C GLY A 171 5.90 -13.28 5.41
N CYS A 172 6.46 -12.45 6.27
CA CYS A 172 7.31 -11.34 5.89
C CYS A 172 8.52 -11.78 5.08
N LEU A 173 9.11 -10.86 4.32
CA LEU A 173 10.35 -11.10 3.58
C LEU A 173 11.44 -11.69 4.48
N SER A 174 11.53 -11.21 5.73
CA SER A 174 12.43 -11.74 6.77
C SER A 174 12.25 -13.25 7.00
N SER A 175 11.01 -13.73 7.09
CA SER A 175 10.72 -15.17 7.29
C SER A 175 11.20 -16.08 6.15
N LYS A 176 11.62 -15.51 5.02
CA LYS A 176 12.22 -16.20 3.87
C LYS A 176 13.74 -16.05 3.82
N ASN A 177 14.37 -15.67 4.93
CA ASN A 177 15.79 -15.38 5.05
C ASN A 177 16.26 -14.23 4.13
N ILE A 178 15.38 -13.27 3.82
CA ILE A 178 15.76 -12.06 3.08
C ILE A 178 16.17 -11.00 4.11
N HIS A 179 17.43 -10.59 4.09
CA HIS A 179 18.00 -9.58 5.00
C HIS A 179 18.97 -8.63 4.29
N TYR A 180 18.83 -8.48 2.97
CA TYR A 180 19.79 -7.76 2.13
C TYR A 180 19.22 -6.48 1.51
N LEU A 181 17.97 -6.12 1.79
CA LEU A 181 17.29 -5.01 1.12
C LEU A 181 17.88 -3.65 1.52
N ASP A 182 17.99 -2.75 0.56
CA ASP A 182 18.25 -1.33 0.81
C ASP A 182 17.04 -0.67 1.47
N LEU A 183 15.85 -0.96 0.94
CA LEU A 183 14.58 -0.44 1.42
C LEU A 183 13.56 -1.57 1.61
N GLN A 184 12.86 -1.55 2.74
CA GLN A 184 11.64 -2.34 2.93
C GLN A 184 10.48 -1.37 3.09
N LEU A 185 9.52 -1.44 2.17
CA LEU A 185 8.34 -0.61 2.12
C LEU A 185 7.16 -1.41 2.63
N VAL A 186 6.43 -0.85 3.59
CA VAL A 186 5.23 -1.46 4.16
C VAL A 186 4.10 -0.46 4.01
N ILE A 187 3.10 -0.80 3.18
CA ILE A 187 1.85 -0.04 3.12
C ILE A 187 0.81 -0.76 3.96
N ALA A 188 0.24 -0.07 4.93
CA ALA A 188 -0.54 -0.72 5.99
C ALA A 188 -1.69 0.15 6.48
N CYS A 189 -2.53 -0.49 7.30
CA CYS A 189 -3.52 0.15 8.13
C CYS A 189 -3.57 -0.61 9.47
N GLY A 190 -2.91 -0.07 10.49
CA GLY A 190 -2.92 -0.60 11.86
C GLY A 190 -1.84 -1.64 12.13
N ILE A 191 -0.63 -1.43 11.62
CA ILE A 191 0.51 -2.35 11.83
C ILE A 191 1.59 -1.68 12.69
N PRO A 192 1.98 -2.28 13.82
CA PRO A 192 3.07 -1.75 14.62
C PRO A 192 4.43 -2.18 14.05
N PHE A 193 5.50 -1.57 14.57
CA PHE A 193 6.86 -1.93 14.22
C PHE A 193 7.29 -3.21 14.94
N TYR A 194 7.64 -4.24 14.17
CA TYR A 194 8.24 -5.48 14.66
C TYR A 194 9.66 -5.66 14.10
N LYS A 195 10.67 -5.66 14.96
CA LYS A 195 12.08 -5.76 14.56
C LYS A 195 12.38 -7.07 13.82
N GLU A 196 11.78 -8.17 14.26
CA GLU A 196 11.93 -9.52 13.72
C GLU A 196 11.42 -9.66 12.27
N ASN A 197 10.53 -8.76 11.84
CA ASN A 197 9.97 -8.79 10.48
C ASN A 197 10.79 -7.98 9.47
N THR A 198 11.91 -7.41 9.91
CA THR A 198 12.73 -6.55 9.06
C THR A 198 13.67 -7.35 8.15
N ALA A 199 13.67 -7.00 6.87
CA ALA A 199 14.41 -7.65 5.80
C ALA A 199 15.53 -6.76 5.22
N ILE A 200 15.81 -5.63 5.87
CA ILE A 200 16.80 -4.64 5.45
C ILE A 200 18.21 -4.98 5.93
N LYS A 201 19.22 -4.66 5.12
CA LYS A 201 20.64 -4.76 5.50
C LYS A 201 21.03 -3.65 6.48
N ASP A 202 22.24 -3.74 7.02
CA ASP A 202 22.83 -2.63 7.80
C ASP A 202 22.83 -1.33 6.99
N LYS A 203 22.45 -0.21 7.62
CA LYS A 203 22.21 1.11 7.02
C LYS A 203 21.03 1.19 6.03
N GLY A 204 20.31 0.09 5.81
CA GLY A 204 19.05 0.11 5.06
C GLY A 204 17.92 0.79 5.85
N TYR A 205 16.79 1.04 5.16
CA TYR A 205 15.63 1.72 5.76
C TYR A 205 14.34 0.90 5.65
N LEU A 206 13.63 0.82 6.77
CA LEU A 206 12.24 0.37 6.82
C LEU A 206 11.33 1.59 6.78
N ILE A 207 10.41 1.63 5.82
CA ILE A 207 9.44 2.70 5.63
C ILE A 207 8.05 2.10 5.80
N ILE A 208 7.35 2.48 6.87
CA ILE A 208 5.96 2.07 7.13
C ILE A 208 5.06 3.27 6.85
N CYS A 209 4.22 3.15 5.82
CA CYS A 209 3.13 4.07 5.54
C CYS A 209 1.83 3.47 6.10
N ASP A 210 1.42 3.95 7.27
CA ASP A 210 0.28 3.40 8.01
C ASP A 210 -0.88 4.40 7.99
N GLY A 211 -2.01 3.97 7.42
CA GLY A 211 -3.21 4.79 7.32
C GLY A 211 -3.99 4.88 8.63
N HIS A 212 -3.72 4.06 9.65
CA HIS A 212 -4.57 3.98 10.84
C HIS A 212 -4.32 5.11 11.85
N GLN A 213 -5.21 6.10 11.91
CA GLN A 213 -5.16 7.14 12.95
C GLN A 213 -5.83 6.68 14.26
N GLY A 214 -5.24 5.68 14.91
CA GLY A 214 -5.69 5.17 16.21
C GLY A 214 -5.24 6.06 17.38
N LYS A 215 -6.17 6.40 18.29
CA LYS A 215 -5.92 7.07 19.57
C LYS A 215 -5.67 6.11 20.75
N TYR A 216 -5.40 4.82 20.50
CA TYR A 216 -5.10 3.91 21.60
C TYR A 216 -3.75 4.31 22.23
N GLU A 217 -3.79 4.71 23.49
CA GLU A 217 -2.78 5.51 24.20
C GLU A 217 -1.41 4.85 24.36
N THR A 218 -1.23 3.60 23.98
CA THR A 218 0.02 2.86 24.20
C THR A 218 0.91 2.74 22.96
N GLU A 219 0.37 2.77 21.73
CA GLU A 219 1.16 2.72 20.50
C GLU A 219 0.44 3.49 19.38
N ARG A 220 0.95 4.67 19.00
CA ARG A 220 0.45 5.37 17.81
C ARG A 220 0.85 4.57 16.57
N PHE A 221 -0.13 4.10 15.81
CA PHE A 221 0.04 3.62 14.45
C PHE A 221 0.17 4.86 13.55
N ASP A 222 1.39 5.22 13.17
CA ASP A 222 1.67 6.39 12.34
C ASP A 222 2.64 6.06 11.20
N ASN A 223 2.77 6.98 10.25
CA ASN A 223 3.83 6.96 9.25
C ASN A 223 5.20 7.01 9.94
N ARG A 224 6.09 6.09 9.60
CA ARG A 224 7.38 5.91 10.30
C ARG A 224 8.48 5.49 9.33
N ILE A 225 9.68 6.00 9.57
CA ILE A 225 10.90 5.50 8.93
C ILE A 225 11.92 5.10 10.01
N TYR A 226 12.53 3.94 9.83
CA TYR A 226 13.61 3.44 10.68
C TYR A 226 14.85 3.16 9.86
N GLN A 227 16.01 3.60 10.33
CA GLN A 227 17.30 3.19 9.79
C GLN A 227 17.90 2.09 10.66
N ARG A 228 18.35 1.00 10.04
CA ARG A 228 19.12 -0.03 10.73
C ARG A 228 20.56 0.41 10.94
N LYS A 229 21.08 0.27 12.15
CA LYS A 229 22.51 0.37 12.46
C LYS A 229 22.88 -0.80 13.36
N GLU A 230 23.63 -1.75 12.81
CA GLU A 230 23.95 -3.03 13.46
C GLU A 230 22.65 -3.77 13.87
N ASP A 231 22.45 -3.96 15.17
CA ASP A 231 21.27 -4.58 15.76
C ASP A 231 20.23 -3.55 16.26
N ASN A 232 20.45 -2.26 16.03
CA ASN A 232 19.55 -1.19 16.48
C ASN A 232 18.76 -0.55 15.33
N PHE A 233 17.61 0.03 15.67
CA PHE A 233 16.73 0.73 14.75
C PHE A 233 16.50 2.15 15.24
N ASN A 234 16.99 3.13 14.47
CA ASN A 234 16.81 4.54 14.80
C ASN A 234 15.59 5.08 14.06
N LYS A 235 14.58 5.54 14.82
CA LYS A 235 13.41 6.22 14.24
C LYS A 235 13.84 7.58 13.69
N ILE A 236 13.52 7.83 12.43
CA ILE A 236 13.76 9.12 11.76
C ILE A 236 12.52 9.99 11.97
N GLN A 237 12.76 11.25 12.34
CA GLN A 237 11.69 12.23 12.47
C GLN A 237 11.43 12.89 11.11
N PRO A 238 10.17 13.15 10.75
CA PRO A 238 9.87 13.92 9.56
C PRO A 238 10.36 15.37 9.72
N ILE A 239 10.79 15.94 8.60
CA ILE A 239 11.22 17.34 8.50
C ILE A 239 10.04 18.30 8.35
N GLN A 240 8.88 17.80 7.92
CA GLN A 240 7.67 18.61 7.79
C GLN A 240 6.42 17.73 7.94
N TYR A 241 5.43 18.25 8.66
CA TYR A 241 4.07 17.71 8.70
C TYR A 241 3.14 18.64 7.92
N THR A 242 2.29 18.07 7.10
CA THR A 242 1.16 18.78 6.49
C THR A 242 -0.13 18.01 6.81
N LYS A 243 -1.27 18.55 6.40
CA LYS A 243 -2.56 17.87 6.57
C LYS A 243 -2.61 16.49 5.89
N HIS A 244 -1.89 16.32 4.77
CA HIS A 244 -2.01 15.12 3.92
C HIS A 244 -0.70 14.37 3.73
N LEU A 245 0.44 14.93 4.13
CA LEU A 245 1.77 14.42 3.80
C LEU A 245 2.74 14.66 4.95
N ASP A 246 3.43 13.60 5.36
CA ASP A 246 4.61 13.66 6.22
C ASP A 246 5.86 13.54 5.34
N LEU A 247 6.76 14.52 5.46
CA LEU A 247 7.97 14.61 4.63
C LEU A 247 9.20 14.20 5.44
N TYR A 248 10.05 13.36 4.85
CA TYR A 248 11.28 12.85 5.44
C TYR A 248 12.47 13.10 4.51
N GLU A 249 13.66 13.18 5.11
CA GLU A 249 14.94 13.19 4.41
C GLU A 249 15.84 12.09 4.99
N ILE A 250 16.25 11.14 4.15
CA ILE A 250 17.01 9.93 4.53
C ILE A 250 18.21 9.65 3.64
#